data_AF-X0XB89-F1
#
_entry.id   AF-X0XB89-F1
#
_cell.length_a   1.000
_cell.length_b   1.000
_cell.length_c   1.000
_cell.angle_alpha   90.00
_cell.angle_beta   90.00
_cell.angle_gamma   90.00
#
_symmetry.space_group_name_H-M   'P 1'
#
loop_
_entity.id
_entity.type
_entity.pdbx_description
1 polymer ?
#
loop_
_entity_poly.entity_id
_entity_poly.type
_entity_poly.pdbx_seq_one_letter_code
_entity_poly.pdbx_strand_id
1 'polypeptide(L)'
;MGIVIMEYSVNLFLITVGYKAGAVAPIVTEGAGKVSFVDPLPQALVITAIVIGIATLALIVALCMRVYDRYKTFDITKIRRLRG
;
A
#
# COMPACT_ATOMS: atom_id res chain seq x y z
N MET A 1 -9.19 -4.13 7.65
CA MET A 1 -7.79 -4.46 7.97
C MET A 1 -7.14 -5.43 6.98
N GLY A 2 -7.83 -6.45 6.46
CA GLY A 2 -7.23 -7.38 5.47
C GLY A 2 -6.62 -6.70 4.24
N ILE A 3 -7.28 -5.69 3.68
CA ILE A 3 -6.78 -4.94 2.51
C ILE A 3 -5.43 -4.25 2.81
N VAL A 4 -5.29 -3.65 3.99
CA VAL A 4 -4.08 -2.95 4.42
C VAL A 4 -2.91 -3.94 4.59
N ILE A 5 -3.16 -5.09 5.20
CA ILE A 5 -2.14 -6.14 5.37
C ILE A 5 -1.67 -6.66 4.01
N MET A 6 -2.60 -6.86 3.07
CA MET A 6 -2.29 -7.30 1.71
C MET A 6 -1.44 -6.27 0.96
N GLU A 7 -1.79 -4.98 1.05
CA GLU A 7 -1.01 -3.90 0.44
C GLU A 7 0.43 -3.87 0.96
N TYR A 8 0.62 -3.93 2.28
CA TYR A 8 1.96 -4.01 2.86
C TYR A 8 2.72 -5.28 2.43
N SER A 9 2.05 -6.41 2.32
CA SER A 9 2.66 -7.67 1.86
C SER A 9 3.16 -7.56 0.42
N VAL A 10 2.38 -6.94 -0.47
CA VAL A 10 2.77 -6.71 -1.87
C VAL A 10 3.92 -5.72 -1.96
N ASN A 11 3.88 -4.64 -1.18
CA ASN A 11 4.98 -3.66 -1.14
C ASN A 11 6.28 -4.30 -0.66
N LEU A 12 6.22 -5.13 0.38
CA LEU A 12 7.39 -5.86 0.88
C LEU A 12 7.93 -6.83 -0.18
N PHE A 13 7.05 -7.57 -0.85
CA PHE A 13 7.43 -8.45 -1.96
C PHE A 13 8.18 -7.69 -3.07
N LEU A 14 7.67 -6.52 -3.49
CA LEU A 14 8.34 -5.69 -4.50
C LEU A 14 9.73 -5.23 -4.05
N ILE A 15 9.89 -4.83 -2.79
CA ILE A 15 11.21 -4.43 -2.24
C ILE A 15 12.19 -5.60 -2.28
N THR A 16 11.74 -6.81 -1.94
CA THR A 16 12.63 -7.99 -1.96
C THR A 16 13.13 -8.34 -3.36
N VAL A 17 12.37 -8.05 -4.42
CA VAL A 17 12.79 -8.26 -5.82
C VAL A 17 13.90 -7.29 -6.22
N GLY A 18 13.86 -6.04 -5.74
CA GLY A 18 14.87 -5.02 -6.04
C GLY A 18 16.15 -5.10 -5.20
N TYR A 19 16.18 -5.98 -4.19
CA TYR A 19 17.29 -6.06 -3.26
C TYR A 19 18.52 -6.73 -3.88
N LYS A 20 19.68 -6.09 -3.70
CA LYS A 20 20.98 -6.60 -4.14
C LYS A 20 21.97 -6.56 -2.99
N ALA A 21 22.56 -7.71 -2.64
CA ALA A 21 23.50 -7.82 -1.54
C ALA A 21 24.74 -6.94 -1.76
N GLY A 22 25.11 -6.16 -0.73
CA GLY A 22 26.26 -5.24 -0.78
C GLY A 22 26.05 -3.99 -1.64
N ALA A 23 24.84 -3.76 -2.13
CA ALA A 23 24.51 -2.56 -2.89
C ALA A 23 23.95 -1.45 -1.97
N VAL A 24 24.23 -0.20 -2.34
CA VAL A 24 23.78 1.00 -1.61
C VAL A 24 22.48 1.55 -2.20
N ALA A 25 21.77 2.38 -1.43
CA ALA A 25 20.58 3.08 -1.91
C ALA A 25 20.90 3.89 -3.20
N PRO A 26 19.97 3.96 -4.18
CA PRO A 26 20.20 4.55 -5.49
C PRO A 26 20.17 6.08 -5.44
N ILE A 27 21.05 6.65 -4.61
CA ILE A 27 21.21 8.08 -4.39
C ILE A 27 22.62 8.43 -4.85
N VAL A 28 22.70 9.13 -5.98
CA VAL A 28 23.97 9.57 -6.54
C VAL A 28 24.47 10.75 -5.70
N THR A 29 25.62 10.58 -5.07
CA THR A 29 26.33 11.63 -4.32
C THR A 29 27.61 12.00 -5.05
N GLU A 30 27.97 13.28 -5.07
CA GLU A 30 29.21 13.74 -5.69
C GLU A 30 30.41 13.07 -5.02
N GLY A 31 31.31 12.48 -5.81
CA GLY A 31 32.47 11.73 -5.32
C GLY A 31 32.22 10.25 -4.99
N ALA A 32 31.00 9.74 -5.15
CA ALA A 32 30.74 8.30 -5.09
C ALA A 32 31.46 7.61 -6.27
N GLY A 33 32.43 6.75 -5.97
CA GLY A 33 33.11 5.92 -6.98
C GLY A 33 32.16 4.91 -7.66
N LYS A 34 32.71 3.85 -8.28
CA LYS A 34 31.89 2.74 -8.80
C LYS A 34 31.29 1.92 -7.64
N VAL A 35 30.20 2.41 -7.04
CA VAL A 35 29.43 1.68 -6.02
C VAL A 35 28.30 0.91 -6.71
N SER A 36 28.01 -0.31 -6.26
CA SER A 36 26.82 -1.04 -6.74
C SER A 36 25.58 -0.44 -6.10
N PHE A 37 24.57 -0.09 -6.89
CA PHE A 37 23.28 0.40 -6.42
C PHE A 37 22.22 -0.71 -6.44
N VAL A 38 21.23 -0.63 -5.54
CA VAL A 38 20.01 -1.43 -5.64
C VAL A 38 19.15 -0.92 -6.80
N ASP A 39 18.23 -1.74 -7.30
CA ASP A 39 17.36 -1.33 -8.40
C ASP A 39 16.42 -0.20 -7.93
N PRO A 40 16.43 1.00 -8.56
CA PRO A 40 15.53 2.08 -8.20
C PRO A 40 14.07 1.84 -8.65
N LEU A 41 13.83 0.92 -9.59
CA LEU A 41 12.48 0.71 -10.16
C LEU A 41 11.48 0.25 -9.11
N PRO A 42 11.76 -0.78 -8.27
CA PRO A 42 10.82 -1.18 -7.22
C PRO A 42 10.56 -0.07 -6.20
N GLN A 43 11.54 0.80 -5.95
CA GLN A 43 11.40 1.91 -5.01
C GLN A 43 10.41 2.97 -5.53
N ALA A 44 10.46 3.30 -6.82
CA ALA A 44 9.50 4.18 -7.48
C ALA A 44 8.08 3.57 -7.57
N LEU A 45 8.00 2.26 -7.78
CA LEU A 45 6.72 1.53 -7.78
C LEU A 45 6.05 1.55 -6.40
N VAL A 46 6.82 1.30 -5.33
CA VAL A 46 6.29 1.21 -3.96
C VAL A 46 5.80 2.56 -3.45
N ILE A 47 6.48 3.67 -3.72
CA ILE A 47 5.99 4.99 -3.29
C ILE A 47 4.65 5.34 -3.96
N THR A 48 4.47 4.94 -5.22
CA THR A 48 3.20 5.09 -5.94
C THR A 48 2.11 4.20 -5.32
N ALA A 49 2.44 2.95 -5.02
CA ALA A 49 1.52 2.00 -4.39
C ALA A 49 1.03 2.49 -3.01
N ILE A 50 1.92 3.04 -2.18
CA ILE A 50 1.58 3.59 -0.86
C ILE A 50 0.57 4.74 -0.98
N VAL A 51 0.77 5.67 -1.93
CA VAL A 51 -0.15 6.79 -2.12
C VAL A 51 -1.54 6.29 -2.54
N ILE A 52 -1.60 5.31 -3.45
CA ILE A 52 -2.86 4.65 -3.84
C ILE A 52 -3.50 3.92 -2.66
N GLY A 53 -2.71 3.22 -1.84
CA GLY A 53 -3.15 2.52 -0.63
C GLY A 53 -3.83 3.46 0.37
N ILE A 54 -3.22 4.62 0.64
CA ILE A 54 -3.80 5.63 1.54
C ILE A 54 -5.09 6.21 0.95
N ALA A 55 -5.12 6.53 -0.35
CA ALA A 55 -6.32 7.06 -1.01
C ALA A 55 -7.50 6.06 -0.97
N THR A 56 -7.23 4.79 -1.25
CA THR A 56 -8.24 3.73 -1.21
C THR A 56 -8.70 3.45 0.22
N LEU A 57 -7.81 3.48 1.22
CA LEU A 57 -8.17 3.36 2.63
C LEU A 57 -9.10 4.50 3.06
N ALA A 58 -8.79 5.74 2.70
CA ALA A 58 -9.63 6.89 2.99
C ALA A 58 -11.04 6.74 2.38
N LEU A 59 -11.12 6.27 1.13
CA LEU A 59 -12.40 5.97 0.47
C LEU A 59 -13.18 4.88 1.20
N ILE A 60 -12.54 3.79 1.61
CA ILE A 60 -13.17 2.69 2.34
C ILE A 60 -13.72 3.20 3.68
N VAL A 61 -12.95 4.00 4.43
CA VAL A 61 -13.40 4.58 5.70
C VAL A 61 -14.59 5.51 5.48
N ALA A 62 -14.54 6.37 4.47
CA ALA A 62 -15.66 7.24 4.09
C ALA A 62 -16.92 6.44 3.73
N LEU A 63 -16.76 5.32 3.01
CA LEU A 63 -17.86 4.41 2.68
C LEU A 63 -18.41 3.73 3.93
N CYS A 64 -17.56 3.25 4.84
CA CYS A 64 -17.97 2.67 6.11
C CYS A 64 -18.81 3.66 6.93
N MET A 65 -18.38 4.93 7.02
CA MET A 65 -19.15 5.98 7.68
C MET A 65 -20.53 6.19 7.02
N ARG A 66 -20.57 6.28 5.68
CA ARG A 66 -21.83 6.41 4.90
C ARG A 66 -22.78 5.23 5.12
N VAL A 67 -22.26 4.01 5.14
CA VAL A 67 -23.04 2.78 5.37
C VAL A 67 -23.58 2.75 6.79
N TYR A 68 -22.75 3.09 7.77
CA TYR A 68 -23.18 3.17 9.16
C TYR A 68 -24.25 4.24 9.35
N ASP A 69 -24.12 5.40 8.71
CA ASP A 69 -25.12 6.44 8.85
C ASP A 69 -26.51 6.00 8.37
N ARG A 70 -26.57 5.23 7.29
CA ARG A 70 -27.81 4.70 6.71
C ARG A 70 -28.39 3.49 7.45
N TYR A 71 -27.55 2.52 7.83
CA TYR A 71 -28.02 1.22 8.35
C TYR A 71 -27.78 1.03 9.85
N LYS A 72 -27.04 1.95 10.50
CA LYS A 72 -26.65 1.92 11.93
C LYS A 72 -25.99 0.61 12.37
N THR A 73 -25.41 -0.13 11.43
CA THR A 73 -24.70 -1.39 11.67
C THR A 73 -23.55 -1.56 10.70
N PHE A 74 -22.47 -2.18 11.17
CA PHE A 74 -21.37 -2.64 10.32
C PHE A 74 -21.51 -4.13 9.95
N ASP A 75 -22.55 -4.80 10.45
CA ASP A 75 -22.82 -6.20 10.15
C ASP A 75 -23.40 -6.34 8.73
N ILE A 76 -22.56 -6.88 7.85
CA ILE A 76 -22.84 -7.11 6.43
C ILE A 76 -24.06 -8.03 6.25
N THR A 77 -24.29 -8.98 7.15
CA THR A 77 -25.41 -9.92 7.08
C THR A 77 -26.75 -9.24 7.34
N LYS A 78 -26.77 -8.27 8.26
CA LYS A 78 -27.95 -7.47 8.60
C LYS A 78 -28.30 -6.47 7.50
N ILE A 79 -27.29 -5.86 6.88
CA ILE A 79 -27.49 -4.94 5.74
C ILE A 79 -28.19 -5.64 4.57
N ARG A 80 -27.86 -6.92 4.31
CA ARG A 80 -28.48 -7.70 3.21
C ARG A 80 -29.97 -8.01 3.44
N ARG A 81 -30.41 -8.15 4.70
CA ARG A 81 -31.79 -8.49 5.05
C ARG A 81 -32.77 -7.30 5.02
N LEU A 82 -32.27 -6.06 4.96
CA LEU A 82 -33.08 -4.84 4.91
C LEU A 82 -33.42 -4.38 3.47
N ARG A 83 -32.95 -5.10 2.44
CA ARG A 83 -33.38 -4.93 1.03
C ARG A 83 -34.52 -5.91 0.67
N GLY A 84 -35.44 -6.13 1.62
CA GLY A 84 -36.72 -6.81 1.39
C GLY A 84 -37.82 -5.78 1.22
#